data_AF-A0A936DN19-F1
#
_entry.id   AF-A0A936DN19-F1
#
_cell.length_a   1.000
_cell.length_b   1.000
_cell.length_c   1.000
_cell.angle_alpha   90.00
_cell.angle_beta   90.00
_cell.angle_gamma   90.00
#
_symmetry.space_group_name_H-M   'P 1'
#
loop_
_entity.id
_entity.type
_entity.pdbx_description
1 polymer ?
#
loop_
_entity_poly.entity_id
_entity_poly.type
_entity_poly.pdbx_seq_one_letter_code
_entity_poly.pdbx_strand_id
1 'polypeptide(L)'
;MKYGFILFLLISIPFELFCQTCIKGDCKNGFGSCYYSNGGRYTGEFQLAKRTGKGIYYYANQNKYLGEWRNDLREGEGKLIFRNGDVYSGNFKADKMEGYGVMEFGSKDRYDGNWKLNKPSGKGTYYFAAGDRYEGDFVDARFEGEGTMFYRNGAKYVGQWKQSKKHGYGEFITKEGKSIVAQWEADKSLKVLDESPAIAKDEVIVQQKPEETKKDEISQTPVIKDTVLESKINQQEAEKPIVQNEAKPQNPVCDPEEKLPNCNTSYCADGKGIFYYSDGSKYVGQFELGEPHGKGICFYANGDRYDGYWDKHAPHGEGTMYFVSGLTYVALWDHGKVQKQLSRKQEFRLNPNIEIDQNPEVKIWAVVVGIARYEHMPSLKYSDDDAYRIYAFLKSPEGGALKDEQIRVLIDEDATRLKILQALNEVFLKADDNDVVMLYYSGHGLEGTFIPIDYDGTNNLISHEEIKDLLSRSKAKHKICYFDACYSGSLLAAKGPYSNSLLFFYDELDRTPGGTAFLMSSKNKEFSLEDGGLRQGIFSHFLIKGLKGQADVDVNKTITIKELFEYVYKNVREYTGNVQSPMIAGDYDEHMPVGFVRAD
;
A
#
# COMPACT_ATOMS: atom_id res chain seq x y z
N MET A 1 -16.20 -51.97 52.28
CA MET A 1 -17.01 -50.85 52.83
C MET A 1 -17.03 -49.77 51.75
N LYS A 2 -18.19 -49.25 51.27
CA LYS A 2 -19.10 -48.31 51.96
C LYS A 2 -18.34 -47.05 52.43
N TYR A 3 -18.54 -45.84 51.92
CA TYR A 3 -19.28 -45.31 50.75
C TYR A 3 -18.43 -44.13 50.17
N GLY A 4 -18.71 -43.44 49.06
CA GLY A 4 -19.79 -43.45 48.05
C GLY A 4 -19.60 -42.28 47.07
N PHE A 5 -20.44 -42.13 46.04
CA PHE A 5 -20.39 -41.01 45.07
C PHE A 5 -21.53 -40.01 45.30
N ILE A 6 -21.21 -38.71 45.36
CA ILE A 6 -22.17 -37.61 45.18
C ILE A 6 -21.79 -36.87 43.89
N LEU A 7 -22.61 -37.03 42.85
CA LEU A 7 -22.38 -36.40 41.55
C LEU A 7 -22.91 -34.96 41.56
N PHE A 8 -22.12 -34.01 42.06
CA PHE A 8 -22.41 -32.59 41.84
C PHE A 8 -22.10 -32.22 40.40
N LEU A 9 -23.14 -32.25 39.56
CA LEU A 9 -23.07 -31.82 38.16
C LEU A 9 -23.08 -30.30 38.11
N LEU A 10 -21.92 -29.70 38.43
CA LEU A 10 -21.67 -28.27 38.32
C LEU A 10 -21.73 -27.87 36.84
N ILE A 11 -22.91 -27.39 36.42
CA ILE A 11 -23.07 -26.68 35.15
C ILE A 11 -22.21 -25.42 35.24
N SER A 12 -21.04 -25.46 34.61
CA SER A 12 -20.17 -24.30 34.45
C SER A 12 -20.81 -23.32 33.46
N ILE A 13 -21.71 -22.47 33.96
CA ILE A 13 -22.18 -21.29 33.24
C ILE A 13 -20.92 -20.52 32.84
N PRO A 14 -20.66 -20.28 31.54
CA PRO A 14 -19.52 -19.48 31.14
C PRO A 14 -19.67 -18.10 31.76
N PHE A 15 -18.67 -17.67 32.51
CA PHE A 15 -18.71 -16.41 33.24
C PHE A 15 -18.58 -15.26 32.24
N GLU A 16 -19.71 -14.85 31.64
CA GLU A 16 -19.73 -13.78 30.63
C GLU A 16 -19.06 -12.53 31.21
N LEU A 17 -18.08 -12.02 30.46
CA LEU A 17 -17.17 -11.00 30.95
C LEU A 17 -17.81 -9.61 30.81
N PHE A 18 -18.82 -9.35 31.62
CA PHE A 18 -19.55 -8.09 31.60
C PHE A 18 -18.66 -6.89 31.99
N CYS A 19 -18.95 -5.76 31.34
CA CYS A 19 -18.49 -4.44 31.77
C CYS A 19 -18.93 -4.19 33.23
N GLN A 20 -17.97 -4.10 34.16
CA GLN A 20 -18.24 -3.93 35.59
C GLN A 20 -18.47 -2.45 35.94
N THR A 21 -17.62 -1.57 35.39
CA THR A 21 -17.67 -0.13 35.66
C THR A 21 -17.44 0.64 34.37
N CYS A 22 -18.50 1.21 33.80
CA CYS A 22 -18.38 2.19 32.72
C CYS A 22 -17.75 3.47 33.28
N ILE A 23 -16.63 3.88 32.68
CA ILE A 23 -15.77 4.99 33.10
C ILE A 23 -16.21 6.28 32.42
N LYS A 24 -16.56 6.19 31.12
CA LYS A 24 -16.95 7.30 30.25
C LYS A 24 -17.69 6.76 29.02
N GLY A 25 -18.57 7.58 28.44
CA GLY A 25 -19.31 7.25 27.21
C GLY A 25 -20.48 6.28 27.43
N ASP A 26 -21.00 5.70 26.36
CA ASP A 26 -22.08 4.71 26.40
C ASP A 26 -21.50 3.29 26.26
N CYS A 27 -21.21 2.66 27.40
CA CYS A 27 -20.76 1.26 27.44
C CYS A 27 -21.88 0.22 27.17
N LYS A 28 -23.03 0.63 26.60
CA LYS A 28 -24.14 -0.23 26.22
C LYS A 28 -24.40 -0.21 24.72
N ASN A 29 -24.56 0.97 24.10
CA ASN A 29 -24.94 1.12 22.69
C ASN A 29 -24.22 2.28 21.96
N GLY A 30 -22.99 2.63 22.36
CA GLY A 30 -22.19 3.65 21.69
C GLY A 30 -20.69 3.49 21.95
N PHE A 31 -19.91 4.55 21.77
CA PHE A 31 -18.50 4.54 22.16
C PHE A 31 -18.36 4.75 23.68
N GLY A 32 -17.52 3.94 24.33
CA GLY A 32 -17.31 4.02 25.77
C GLY A 32 -16.00 3.41 26.26
N SER A 33 -15.69 3.64 27.52
CA SER A 33 -14.53 3.09 28.24
C SER A 33 -15.01 2.31 29.46
N CYS A 34 -14.61 1.05 29.65
CA CYS A 34 -15.06 0.22 30.77
C CYS A 34 -13.95 -0.64 31.39
N TYR A 35 -13.99 -0.79 32.72
CA TYR A 35 -13.24 -1.80 33.47
C TYR A 35 -14.03 -3.11 33.63
N TYR A 36 -13.33 -4.23 33.57
CA TYR A 36 -13.86 -5.59 33.70
C TYR A 36 -13.36 -6.25 34.99
N SER A 37 -14.14 -7.20 35.51
CA SER A 37 -13.83 -7.92 36.76
C SER A 37 -12.55 -8.76 36.72
N ASN A 38 -12.02 -9.07 35.52
CA ASN A 38 -10.71 -9.70 35.34
C ASN A 38 -9.52 -8.70 35.41
N GLY A 39 -9.75 -7.43 35.75
CA GLY A 39 -8.75 -6.37 35.78
C GLY A 39 -8.41 -5.77 34.42
N GLY A 40 -9.08 -6.18 33.34
CA GLY A 40 -8.92 -5.59 32.02
C GLY A 40 -9.69 -4.27 31.85
N ARG A 41 -9.32 -3.50 30.83
CA ARG A 41 -9.99 -2.24 30.45
C ARG A 41 -10.18 -2.17 28.93
N TYR A 42 -11.40 -1.92 28.49
CA TYR A 42 -11.72 -1.62 27.09
C TYR A 42 -11.97 -0.13 26.88
N THR A 43 -11.69 0.36 25.68
CA THR A 43 -12.24 1.60 25.13
C THR A 43 -12.51 1.42 23.64
N GLY A 44 -13.74 1.67 23.18
CA GLY A 44 -14.20 1.40 21.82
C GLY A 44 -15.73 1.36 21.72
N GLU A 45 -16.26 0.81 20.63
CA GLU A 45 -17.70 0.67 20.38
C GLU A 45 -18.35 -0.47 21.21
N PHE A 46 -19.57 -0.24 21.69
CA PHE A 46 -20.43 -1.21 22.37
C PHE A 46 -21.78 -1.35 21.67
N GLN A 47 -22.30 -2.58 21.62
CA GLN A 47 -23.68 -2.86 21.22
C GLN A 47 -24.26 -3.92 22.16
N LEU A 48 -25.45 -3.65 22.72
CA LEU A 48 -26.09 -4.50 23.74
C LEU A 48 -25.15 -4.85 24.92
N ALA A 49 -24.29 -3.90 25.32
CA ALA A 49 -23.23 -4.02 26.32
C ALA A 49 -22.12 -5.03 26.02
N LYS A 50 -22.02 -5.53 24.79
CA LYS A 50 -20.90 -6.33 24.28
C LYS A 50 -19.94 -5.46 23.48
N ARG A 51 -18.64 -5.75 23.54
CA ARG A 51 -17.64 -5.08 22.68
C ARG A 51 -17.90 -5.41 21.22
N THR A 52 -17.89 -4.38 20.38
CA THR A 52 -18.08 -4.47 18.93
C THR A 52 -17.21 -3.43 18.22
N GLY A 53 -17.19 -3.43 16.88
CA GLY A 53 -16.52 -2.38 16.10
C GLY A 53 -15.04 -2.18 16.46
N LYS A 54 -14.51 -0.97 16.32
CA LYS A 54 -13.11 -0.69 16.62
C LYS A 54 -12.90 -0.39 18.11
N GLY A 55 -11.87 -0.98 18.73
CA GLY A 55 -11.55 -0.73 20.13
C GLY A 55 -10.25 -1.33 20.66
N ILE A 56 -9.74 -0.74 21.74
CA ILE A 56 -8.55 -1.16 22.47
C ILE A 56 -8.94 -1.92 23.73
N TYR A 57 -8.34 -3.09 23.96
CA TYR A 57 -8.43 -3.83 25.22
C TYR A 57 -7.05 -3.96 25.87
N TYR A 58 -6.91 -3.41 27.07
CA TYR A 58 -5.78 -3.62 27.97
C TYR A 58 -6.09 -4.82 28.85
N TYR A 59 -5.26 -5.87 28.77
CA TYR A 59 -5.43 -7.08 29.57
C TYR A 59 -4.69 -6.96 30.90
N ALA A 60 -5.19 -7.62 31.96
CA ALA A 60 -4.53 -7.64 33.27
C ALA A 60 -3.14 -8.31 33.26
N ASN A 61 -2.85 -9.15 32.26
CA ASN A 61 -1.51 -9.70 32.02
C ASN A 61 -0.56 -8.71 31.31
N GLN A 62 -0.95 -7.45 31.15
CA GLN A 62 -0.24 -6.36 30.46
C GLN A 62 -0.12 -6.50 28.92
N ASN A 63 -0.78 -7.48 28.30
CA ASN A 63 -1.00 -7.44 26.86
C ASN A 63 -1.94 -6.28 26.49
N LYS A 64 -1.87 -5.81 25.24
CA LYS A 64 -2.78 -4.80 24.67
C LYS A 64 -3.24 -5.27 23.29
N TYR A 65 -4.55 -5.42 23.09
CA TYR A 65 -5.13 -5.54 21.76
C TYR A 65 -5.68 -4.19 21.30
N LEU A 66 -5.57 -3.92 20.01
CA LEU A 66 -6.15 -2.77 19.32
C LEU A 66 -6.73 -3.29 17.99
N GLY A 67 -8.01 -3.12 17.72
CA GLY A 67 -8.59 -3.65 16.47
C GLY A 67 -10.09 -3.87 16.56
N GLU A 68 -10.60 -4.72 15.69
CA GLU A 68 -12.02 -5.04 15.57
C GLU A 68 -12.52 -6.06 16.61
N TRP A 69 -13.78 -5.89 16.99
CA TRP A 69 -14.49 -6.73 17.95
C TRP A 69 -15.85 -7.13 17.40
N ARG A 70 -16.28 -8.35 17.70
CA ARG A 70 -17.63 -8.84 17.41
C ARG A 70 -18.14 -9.69 18.56
N ASN A 71 -19.17 -9.21 19.25
CA ASN A 71 -19.78 -9.90 20.39
C ASN A 71 -18.75 -10.38 21.43
N ASP A 72 -17.93 -9.46 21.92
CA ASP A 72 -16.87 -9.69 22.94
C ASP A 72 -15.66 -10.53 22.51
N LEU A 73 -15.62 -11.04 21.27
CA LEU A 73 -14.48 -11.71 20.66
C LEU A 73 -13.70 -10.76 19.76
N ARG A 74 -12.38 -10.97 19.61
CA ARG A 74 -11.60 -10.33 18.53
C ARG A 74 -11.96 -10.94 17.18
N GLU A 75 -12.14 -10.06 16.21
CA GLU A 75 -12.57 -10.34 14.84
C GLU A 75 -11.87 -9.34 13.90
N GLY A 76 -12.00 -9.45 12.58
CA GLY A 76 -11.50 -8.45 11.63
C GLY A 76 -9.99 -8.21 11.75
N GLU A 77 -9.52 -7.01 11.46
CA GLU A 77 -8.11 -6.68 11.68
C GLU A 77 -7.81 -6.24 13.12
N GLY A 78 -6.61 -6.59 13.59
CA GLY A 78 -6.09 -6.02 14.82
C GLY A 78 -4.62 -6.27 15.09
N LYS A 79 -4.15 -5.58 16.12
CA LYS A 79 -2.78 -5.57 16.61
C LYS A 79 -2.75 -6.05 18.05
N LEU A 80 -2.17 -7.22 18.30
CA LEU A 80 -1.98 -7.80 19.62
C LEU A 80 -0.52 -7.63 20.06
N ILE A 81 -0.31 -6.72 21.00
CA ILE A 81 0.96 -6.45 21.65
C ILE A 81 1.03 -7.33 22.92
N PHE A 82 2.05 -8.16 23.02
CA PHE A 82 2.28 -9.05 24.15
C PHE A 82 3.27 -8.41 25.16
N ARG A 83 3.14 -8.74 26.45
CA ARG A 83 4.01 -8.22 27.52
C ARG A 83 5.50 -8.54 27.33
N ASN A 84 5.83 -9.63 26.65
CA ASN A 84 7.21 -10.03 26.35
C ASN A 84 7.85 -9.23 25.19
N GLY A 85 7.09 -8.36 24.52
CA GLY A 85 7.55 -7.57 23.39
C GLY A 85 7.28 -8.20 22.02
N ASP A 86 6.60 -9.34 21.95
CA ASP A 86 6.04 -9.85 20.69
C ASP A 86 4.86 -8.97 20.24
N VAL A 87 4.66 -8.84 18.93
CA VAL A 87 3.61 -8.02 18.32
C VAL A 87 3.05 -8.74 17.10
N TYR A 88 1.79 -9.18 17.17
CA TYR A 88 1.02 -9.59 15.99
C TYR A 88 0.26 -8.40 15.42
N SER A 89 0.23 -8.26 14.10
CA SER A 89 -0.65 -7.32 13.36
C SER A 89 -1.26 -8.08 12.17
N GLY A 90 -2.59 -8.21 12.12
CA GLY A 90 -3.27 -8.96 11.05
C GLY A 90 -4.67 -9.43 11.45
N ASN A 91 -5.15 -10.46 10.75
CA ASN A 91 -6.54 -10.90 10.82
C ASN A 91 -6.87 -11.78 12.04
N PHE A 92 -8.02 -11.50 12.65
CA PHE A 92 -8.61 -12.22 13.76
C PHE A 92 -9.99 -12.77 13.42
N LYS A 93 -10.29 -13.94 14.00
CA LYS A 93 -11.58 -14.61 13.88
C LYS A 93 -11.88 -15.37 15.16
N ALA A 94 -12.97 -15.03 15.84
CA ALA A 94 -13.36 -15.62 17.12
C ALA A 94 -12.17 -15.82 18.10
N ASP A 95 -11.45 -14.72 18.40
CA ASP A 95 -10.26 -14.68 19.25
C ASP A 95 -9.00 -15.42 18.74
N LYS A 96 -9.00 -15.97 17.51
CA LYS A 96 -7.83 -16.61 16.88
C LYS A 96 -7.20 -15.72 15.83
N MET A 97 -5.86 -15.73 15.72
CA MET A 97 -5.13 -15.24 14.55
C MET A 97 -5.40 -16.22 13.40
N GLU A 98 -6.06 -15.76 12.34
CA GLU A 98 -6.51 -16.57 11.20
C GLU A 98 -6.68 -15.68 9.95
N GLY A 99 -6.13 -16.09 8.81
CA GLY A 99 -5.94 -15.23 7.65
C GLY A 99 -4.51 -14.64 7.59
N TYR A 100 -4.28 -13.62 6.76
CA TYR A 100 -2.95 -13.00 6.65
C TYR A 100 -2.60 -12.16 7.89
N GLY A 101 -1.32 -12.16 8.28
CA GLY A 101 -0.79 -11.30 9.33
C GLY A 101 0.72 -11.45 9.59
N VAL A 102 1.29 -10.40 10.19
CA VAL A 102 2.71 -10.28 10.54
C VAL A 102 2.87 -10.47 12.05
N MET A 103 3.85 -11.28 12.46
CA MET A 103 4.30 -11.40 13.85
C MET A 103 5.75 -10.93 13.96
N GLU A 104 5.98 -9.86 14.70
CA GLU A 104 7.32 -9.48 15.15
C GLU A 104 7.58 -10.08 16.54
N PHE A 105 8.73 -10.72 16.73
CA PHE A 105 9.10 -11.31 18.01
C PHE A 105 10.01 -10.40 18.82
N GLY A 106 9.95 -10.52 20.15
CA GLY A 106 10.87 -9.89 21.09
C GLY A 106 12.34 -10.22 20.77
N SER A 107 12.60 -11.41 20.22
CA SER A 107 13.90 -11.89 19.72
C SER A 107 14.46 -11.12 18.51
N LYS A 108 13.62 -10.34 17.80
CA LYS A 108 13.87 -9.72 16.49
C LYS A 108 13.79 -10.66 15.29
N ASP A 109 13.24 -11.86 15.47
CA ASP A 109 12.66 -12.60 14.35
C ASP A 109 11.37 -11.92 13.87
N ARG A 110 10.95 -12.19 12.62
CA ARG A 110 9.68 -11.73 12.05
C ARG A 110 9.07 -12.82 11.16
N TYR A 111 7.81 -13.17 11.38
CA TYR A 111 7.00 -13.93 10.42
C TYR A 111 6.04 -13.01 9.68
N ASP A 112 5.83 -13.27 8.40
CA ASP A 112 5.01 -12.51 7.47
C ASP A 112 4.25 -13.52 6.59
N GLY A 113 2.93 -13.67 6.74
CA GLY A 113 2.20 -14.68 5.97
C GLY A 113 0.87 -15.13 6.56
N ASN A 114 0.48 -16.35 6.22
CA ASN A 114 -0.84 -16.89 6.55
C ASN A 114 -0.89 -17.55 7.93
N TRP A 115 -2.00 -17.36 8.63
CA TRP A 115 -2.28 -17.89 9.96
C TRP A 115 -3.54 -18.76 9.98
N LYS A 116 -3.53 -19.75 10.85
CA LYS A 116 -4.69 -20.59 11.17
C LYS A 116 -4.64 -20.97 12.64
N LEU A 117 -5.74 -20.73 13.37
CA LEU A 117 -5.89 -21.12 14.78
C LEU A 117 -4.69 -20.75 15.68
N ASN A 118 -4.20 -19.51 15.58
CA ASN A 118 -3.02 -18.99 16.29
C ASN A 118 -1.63 -19.50 15.85
N LYS A 119 -1.48 -20.11 14.66
CA LYS A 119 -0.17 -20.55 14.14
C LYS A 119 0.06 -20.12 12.68
N PRO A 120 1.31 -19.88 12.25
CA PRO A 120 1.68 -19.84 10.84
C PRO A 120 1.23 -21.13 10.12
N SER A 121 0.54 -21.00 8.99
CA SER A 121 0.02 -22.10 8.17
C SER A 121 -0.38 -21.63 6.78
N GLY A 122 0.12 -22.28 5.73
CA GLY A 122 0.08 -21.80 4.35
C GLY A 122 1.34 -21.03 3.96
N LYS A 123 1.30 -20.26 2.86
CA LYS A 123 2.47 -19.49 2.40
C LYS A 123 2.87 -18.40 3.39
N GLY A 124 4.18 -18.17 3.52
CA GLY A 124 4.74 -17.01 4.22
C GLY A 124 6.27 -16.95 4.16
N THR A 125 6.81 -15.96 4.86
CA THR A 125 8.23 -15.65 4.98
C THR A 125 8.61 -15.53 6.46
N TYR A 126 9.71 -16.18 6.86
CA TYR A 126 10.31 -16.04 8.19
C TYR A 126 11.69 -15.38 8.07
N TYR A 127 11.84 -14.21 8.65
CA TYR A 127 13.11 -13.49 8.79
C TYR A 127 13.70 -13.82 10.16
N PHE A 128 14.93 -14.33 10.19
CA PHE A 128 15.64 -14.64 11.42
C PHE A 128 16.44 -13.41 11.89
N ALA A 129 16.50 -13.16 13.19
CA ALA A 129 17.33 -12.11 13.81
C ALA A 129 18.83 -12.25 13.47
N ALA A 130 19.27 -13.45 13.09
CA ALA A 130 20.62 -13.72 12.59
C ALA A 130 20.91 -13.11 11.21
N GLY A 131 19.87 -12.80 10.41
CA GLY A 131 19.94 -12.28 9.04
C GLY A 131 19.67 -13.31 7.93
N ASP A 132 19.26 -14.53 8.28
CA ASP A 132 18.75 -15.52 7.33
C ASP A 132 17.25 -15.27 7.03
N ARG A 133 16.72 -15.83 5.95
CA ARG A 133 15.30 -15.72 5.54
C ARG A 133 14.79 -17.01 4.90
N TYR A 134 13.67 -17.55 5.35
CA TYR A 134 12.92 -18.62 4.67
C TYR A 134 11.68 -18.05 3.96
N GLU A 135 11.38 -18.51 2.75
CA GLU A 135 10.18 -18.18 1.96
C GLU A 135 9.55 -19.47 1.44
N GLY A 136 8.32 -19.82 1.83
CA GLY A 136 7.71 -21.12 1.47
C GLY A 136 6.43 -21.48 2.24
N ASP A 137 6.13 -22.77 2.31
CA ASP A 137 4.94 -23.29 3.01
C ASP A 137 5.16 -23.56 4.50
N PHE A 138 4.13 -23.27 5.29
CA PHE A 138 4.09 -23.51 6.74
C PHE A 138 2.97 -24.48 7.11
N VAL A 139 3.25 -25.38 8.06
CA VAL A 139 2.23 -26.21 8.73
C VAL A 139 2.51 -26.21 10.23
N ASP A 140 1.52 -25.79 11.03
CA ASP A 140 1.61 -25.75 12.50
C ASP A 140 2.91 -25.06 13.01
N ALA A 141 3.27 -23.91 12.43
CA ALA A 141 4.50 -23.15 12.72
C ALA A 141 5.84 -23.80 12.30
N ARG A 142 5.85 -24.82 11.43
CA ARG A 142 7.06 -25.42 10.84
C ARG A 142 7.14 -25.18 9.34
N PHE A 143 8.36 -25.14 8.78
CA PHE A 143 8.55 -25.18 7.33
C PHE A 143 8.24 -26.59 6.81
N GLU A 144 7.46 -26.68 5.75
CA GLU A 144 6.97 -27.91 5.14
C GLU A 144 6.84 -27.68 3.62
N GLY A 145 6.54 -28.70 2.81
CA GLY A 145 6.27 -28.49 1.37
C GLY A 145 7.48 -27.98 0.60
N GLU A 146 7.29 -26.94 -0.23
CA GLU A 146 8.35 -26.32 -1.03
C GLU A 146 8.76 -24.96 -0.43
N GLY A 147 10.06 -24.64 -0.45
CA GLY A 147 10.54 -23.34 0.00
C GLY A 147 12.01 -23.03 -0.26
N THR A 148 12.33 -21.73 -0.24
CA THR A 148 13.70 -21.23 -0.38
C THR A 148 14.21 -20.68 0.95
N MET A 149 15.36 -21.18 1.41
CA MET A 149 16.13 -20.56 2.50
C MET A 149 17.28 -19.75 1.91
N PHE A 150 17.30 -18.45 2.20
CA PHE A 150 18.39 -17.52 1.93
C PHE A 150 19.23 -17.38 3.20
N TYR A 151 20.54 -17.62 3.06
CA TYR A 151 21.48 -17.52 4.17
C TYR A 151 22.23 -16.18 4.11
N ARG A 152 22.51 -15.57 5.26
CA ARG A 152 23.24 -14.30 5.41
C ARG A 152 24.63 -14.31 4.77
N ASN A 153 25.24 -15.49 4.60
CA ASN A 153 26.51 -15.64 3.90
C ASN A 153 26.40 -15.48 2.37
N GLY A 154 25.19 -15.36 1.82
CA GLY A 154 24.91 -15.23 0.37
C GLY A 154 24.57 -16.53 -0.34
N ALA A 155 24.61 -17.67 0.35
CA ALA A 155 24.12 -18.94 -0.19
C ALA A 155 22.58 -19.02 -0.13
N LYS A 156 21.99 -19.93 -0.91
CA LYS A 156 20.57 -20.31 -0.79
C LYS A 156 20.35 -21.81 -0.94
N TYR A 157 19.25 -22.30 -0.40
CA TYR A 157 18.68 -23.63 -0.69
C TYR A 157 17.29 -23.46 -1.28
N VAL A 158 16.98 -24.16 -2.37
CA VAL A 158 15.65 -24.19 -3.02
C VAL A 158 15.20 -25.65 -3.06
N GLY A 159 14.00 -25.96 -2.54
CA GLY A 159 13.42 -27.30 -2.65
C GLY A 159 12.60 -27.70 -1.43
N GLN A 160 12.60 -28.99 -1.13
CA GLN A 160 11.61 -29.60 -0.24
C GLN A 160 11.96 -29.52 1.25
N TRP A 161 10.93 -29.26 2.06
CA TRP A 161 11.00 -29.09 3.50
C TRP A 161 10.04 -30.00 4.25
N LYS A 162 10.47 -30.44 5.43
CA LYS A 162 9.69 -31.28 6.34
C LYS A 162 10.08 -31.00 7.78
N GLN A 163 9.13 -30.60 8.62
CA GLN A 163 9.34 -30.26 10.02
C GLN A 163 10.51 -29.27 10.25
N SER A 164 10.58 -28.23 9.43
CA SER A 164 11.65 -27.21 9.41
C SER A 164 13.05 -27.71 9.02
N LYS A 165 13.15 -28.82 8.28
CA LYS A 165 14.42 -29.37 7.75
C LYS A 165 14.36 -29.62 6.24
N LYS A 166 15.50 -29.59 5.57
CA LYS A 166 15.62 -30.01 4.16
C LYS A 166 15.32 -31.50 4.03
N HIS A 167 14.51 -31.84 3.03
CA HIS A 167 14.04 -33.19 2.74
C HIS A 167 13.88 -33.34 1.21
N GLY A 168 13.48 -34.51 0.72
CA GLY A 168 13.07 -34.68 -0.67
C GLY A 168 14.15 -34.30 -1.70
N TYR A 169 13.79 -33.54 -2.72
CA TYR A 169 14.74 -32.98 -3.71
C TYR A 169 15.00 -31.49 -3.46
N GLY A 170 16.22 -31.02 -3.73
CA GLY A 170 16.54 -29.60 -3.69
C GLY A 170 17.95 -29.23 -4.11
N GLU A 171 18.10 -27.98 -4.49
CA GLU A 171 19.33 -27.34 -4.95
C GLU A 171 19.94 -26.47 -3.84
N PHE A 172 21.24 -26.58 -3.60
CA PHE A 172 22.00 -25.66 -2.76
C PHE A 172 23.00 -24.88 -3.60
N ILE A 173 22.88 -23.55 -3.60
CA ILE A 173 23.73 -22.63 -4.35
C ILE A 173 24.56 -21.80 -3.38
N THR A 174 25.90 -21.76 -3.56
CA THR A 174 26.78 -20.91 -2.76
C THR A 174 26.73 -19.45 -3.21
N LYS A 175 27.31 -18.53 -2.43
CA LYS A 175 27.44 -17.11 -2.79
C LYS A 175 28.17 -16.89 -4.12
N GLU A 176 29.07 -17.80 -4.46
CA GLU A 176 29.89 -17.81 -5.68
C GLU A 176 29.13 -18.38 -6.89
N GLY A 177 27.87 -18.80 -6.72
CA GLY A 177 27.05 -19.38 -7.79
C GLY A 177 27.30 -20.86 -8.07
N LYS A 178 28.18 -21.53 -7.30
CA LYS A 178 28.34 -22.99 -7.38
C LYS A 178 27.03 -23.66 -6.95
N SER A 179 26.46 -24.52 -7.78
CA SER A 179 25.23 -25.26 -7.49
C SER A 179 25.50 -26.73 -7.17
N ILE A 180 24.71 -27.29 -6.24
CA ILE A 180 24.68 -28.71 -5.87
C ILE A 180 23.21 -29.14 -5.85
N VAL A 181 22.77 -29.90 -6.85
CA VAL A 181 21.44 -30.52 -6.90
C VAL A 181 21.52 -31.87 -6.21
N ALA A 182 20.67 -32.12 -5.21
CA ALA A 182 20.73 -33.36 -4.43
C ALA A 182 19.36 -33.82 -3.91
N GLN A 183 19.30 -35.09 -3.50
CA GLN A 183 18.26 -35.61 -2.61
C GLN A 183 18.69 -35.40 -1.15
N TRP A 184 17.77 -34.93 -0.29
CA TRP A 184 18.03 -34.52 1.09
C TRP A 184 17.19 -35.32 2.09
N GLU A 185 17.74 -35.56 3.27
CA GLU A 185 17.02 -36.13 4.42
C GLU A 185 17.55 -35.51 5.71
N ALA A 186 16.65 -34.90 6.49
CA ALA A 186 16.96 -34.18 7.73
C ALA A 186 18.24 -33.32 7.65
N ASP A 187 18.26 -32.38 6.69
CA ASP A 187 19.36 -31.44 6.40
C ASP A 187 20.64 -32.04 5.78
N LYS A 188 20.68 -33.35 5.52
CA LYS A 188 21.84 -34.04 4.91
C LYS A 188 21.54 -34.42 3.46
N SER A 189 22.46 -34.11 2.54
CA SER A 189 22.43 -34.62 1.17
C SER A 189 22.72 -36.13 1.16
N LEU A 190 21.76 -36.95 0.74
CA LEU A 190 21.91 -38.41 0.58
C LEU A 190 22.61 -38.78 -0.73
N LYS A 191 22.31 -38.04 -1.80
CA LYS A 191 22.85 -38.27 -3.15
C LYS A 191 22.91 -36.96 -3.92
N VAL A 192 24.10 -36.59 -4.39
CA VAL A 192 24.28 -35.52 -5.38
C VAL A 192 23.85 -36.04 -6.75
N LEU A 193 23.17 -35.20 -7.53
CA LEU A 193 22.58 -35.49 -8.83
C LEU A 193 23.24 -34.67 -9.93
N ASP A 194 23.59 -33.42 -9.63
CA ASP A 194 24.38 -32.52 -10.48
C ASP A 194 25.19 -31.54 -9.61
N GLU A 195 26.33 -31.07 -10.11
CA GLU A 195 27.24 -30.15 -9.42
C GLU A 195 27.91 -29.21 -10.44
N SER A 196 27.41 -27.97 -10.53
CA SER A 196 27.90 -26.96 -11.49
C SER A 196 28.91 -25.98 -10.86
N PRO A 197 30.02 -25.65 -11.54
CA PRO A 197 31.04 -24.74 -11.03
C PRO A 197 30.58 -23.28 -10.97
N ALA A 198 31.31 -22.46 -10.20
CA ALA A 198 31.04 -21.04 -10.03
C ALA A 198 31.20 -20.24 -11.34
N ILE A 199 30.35 -19.21 -11.53
CA ILE A 199 30.40 -18.35 -12.71
C ILE A 199 31.51 -17.31 -12.54
N ALA A 200 32.46 -17.28 -13.49
CA ALA A 200 33.49 -16.25 -13.56
C ALA A 200 32.90 -14.88 -13.88
N LYS A 201 33.53 -13.81 -13.35
CA LYS A 201 33.17 -12.42 -13.66
C LYS A 201 34.18 -11.84 -14.64
N ASP A 202 33.86 -11.87 -15.93
CA ASP A 202 34.71 -11.29 -16.95
C ASP A 202 34.67 -9.75 -16.92
N GLU A 203 35.80 -9.12 -17.24
CA GLU A 203 36.02 -7.69 -17.10
C GLU A 203 35.52 -6.88 -18.31
N VAL A 204 35.09 -5.64 -18.08
CA VAL A 204 34.58 -4.76 -19.13
C VAL A 204 35.73 -4.17 -19.94
N ILE A 205 35.94 -4.70 -21.16
CA ILE A 205 36.87 -4.11 -22.13
C ILE A 205 36.26 -2.84 -22.73
N VAL A 206 36.82 -1.69 -22.39
CA VAL A 206 36.49 -0.40 -23.02
C VAL A 206 37.14 -0.32 -24.39
N GLN A 207 36.36 -0.07 -25.45
CA GLN A 207 36.88 0.36 -26.75
C GLN A 207 36.55 1.84 -27.03
N GLN A 208 37.44 2.48 -27.77
CA GLN A 208 37.50 3.94 -27.90
C GLN A 208 36.76 4.47 -29.14
N LYS A 209 36.34 5.74 -29.06
CA LYS A 209 35.65 6.49 -30.10
C LYS A 209 36.62 6.99 -31.19
N PRO A 210 36.34 6.84 -32.49
CA PRO A 210 37.07 7.51 -33.57
C PRO A 210 36.76 9.02 -33.67
N GLU A 211 37.72 9.79 -34.19
CA GLU A 211 37.62 11.25 -34.37
C GLU A 211 36.98 11.66 -35.71
N GLU A 212 36.56 12.92 -35.82
CA GLU A 212 36.09 13.52 -37.08
C GLU A 212 37.26 14.00 -37.96
N THR A 213 37.06 14.09 -39.28
CA THR A 213 37.71 15.15 -40.07
C THR A 213 36.88 15.50 -41.31
N LYS A 214 36.82 16.80 -41.66
CA LYS A 214 36.01 17.36 -42.77
C LYS A 214 36.82 17.52 -44.06
N LYS A 215 36.13 17.62 -45.22
CA LYS A 215 36.36 18.69 -46.23
C LYS A 215 35.35 18.72 -47.39
N ASP A 216 34.52 19.76 -47.37
CA ASP A 216 34.30 20.81 -48.40
C ASP A 216 33.86 20.46 -49.86
N GLU A 217 32.65 20.95 -50.18
CA GLU A 217 32.08 21.53 -51.42
C GLU A 217 32.66 21.26 -52.84
N ILE A 218 31.75 21.04 -53.83
CA ILE A 218 31.30 22.05 -54.82
C ILE A 218 30.10 21.53 -55.67
N SER A 219 29.33 22.44 -56.26
CA SER A 219 28.05 22.21 -56.97
C SER A 219 28.18 22.08 -58.51
N GLN A 220 27.29 21.31 -59.17
CA GLN A 220 26.40 21.75 -60.28
C GLN A 220 25.55 20.60 -60.90
N THR A 221 24.38 20.93 -61.47
CA THR A 221 23.44 20.00 -62.15
C THR A 221 23.25 20.32 -63.63
N PRO A 222 23.08 19.29 -64.49
CA PRO A 222 21.84 19.10 -65.27
C PRO A 222 21.44 17.59 -65.46
N VAL A 223 20.41 17.18 -66.20
CA VAL A 223 18.94 17.46 -66.21
C VAL A 223 18.26 16.59 -67.30
N ILE A 224 16.99 16.12 -67.10
CA ILE A 224 16.14 15.21 -67.94
C ILE A 224 16.70 13.79 -68.28
N LYS A 225 15.94 12.69 -68.50
CA LYS A 225 14.48 12.43 -68.70
C LYS A 225 13.93 11.18 -67.96
N ASP A 226 12.65 11.30 -67.57
CA ASP A 226 11.51 10.35 -67.67
C ASP A 226 11.73 8.82 -67.85
N THR A 227 11.11 8.00 -66.98
CA THR A 227 9.98 7.12 -67.40
C THR A 227 9.05 6.78 -66.22
N VAL A 228 7.78 6.51 -66.54
CA VAL A 228 6.62 6.42 -65.63
C VAL A 228 6.25 4.97 -65.27
N LEU A 229 5.78 4.73 -64.04
CA LEU A 229 4.56 3.91 -63.82
C LEU A 229 3.80 4.34 -62.54
N GLU A 230 2.51 4.02 -62.50
CA GLU A 230 1.53 4.64 -61.58
C GLU A 230 1.06 3.69 -60.46
N SER A 231 0.54 4.28 -59.37
CA SER A 231 -0.85 4.01 -58.96
C SER A 231 -1.41 5.18 -58.16
N LYS A 232 -2.74 5.36 -58.18
CA LYS A 232 -3.44 6.55 -57.68
C LYS A 232 -4.47 6.16 -56.63
N ILE A 233 -4.58 6.93 -55.54
CA ILE A 233 -5.84 7.13 -54.81
C ILE A 233 -6.02 8.64 -54.64
N ASN A 234 -7.23 9.12 -54.88
CA ASN A 234 -7.54 10.56 -54.97
C ASN A 234 -8.13 11.11 -53.66
N GLN A 235 -8.07 12.43 -53.50
CA GLN A 235 -8.67 13.18 -52.40
C GLN A 235 -10.17 13.42 -52.63
N GLN A 236 -10.92 13.55 -51.53
CA GLN A 236 -12.02 14.51 -51.31
C GLN A 236 -12.33 14.51 -49.80
N GLU A 237 -12.12 15.62 -49.08
CA GLU A 237 -13.01 16.79 -48.91
C GLU A 237 -14.20 16.52 -47.96
N ALA A 238 -14.59 17.55 -47.18
CA ALA A 238 -15.45 17.38 -46.02
C ALA A 238 -16.45 18.54 -45.84
N GLU A 239 -17.68 18.24 -45.42
CA GLU A 239 -18.58 19.23 -44.80
C GLU A 239 -19.55 18.64 -43.74
N LYS A 240 -19.63 19.35 -42.61
CA LYS A 240 -20.76 19.57 -41.66
C LYS A 240 -21.74 18.41 -41.33
N PRO A 241 -21.82 17.98 -40.06
CA PRO A 241 -22.88 17.09 -39.57
C PRO A 241 -24.08 17.85 -38.96
N ILE A 242 -25.30 17.32 -39.12
CA ILE A 242 -26.47 17.64 -38.26
C ILE A 242 -27.25 16.35 -37.92
N VAL A 243 -27.11 15.91 -36.66
CA VAL A 243 -28.07 15.18 -35.80
C VAL A 243 -29.07 14.21 -36.47
N GLN A 244 -28.84 12.90 -36.28
CA GLN A 244 -29.89 11.94 -35.91
C GLN A 244 -29.36 10.95 -34.86
N ASN A 245 -30.28 10.50 -33.98
CA ASN A 245 -30.04 9.73 -32.77
C ASN A 245 -29.02 8.57 -32.87
N GLU A 246 -27.92 8.65 -32.11
CA GLU A 246 -27.10 7.48 -31.77
C GLU A 246 -27.58 6.85 -30.45
N ALA A 247 -27.62 5.52 -30.41
CA ALA A 247 -27.83 4.77 -29.18
C ALA A 247 -26.53 4.74 -28.35
N LYS A 248 -26.65 4.44 -27.05
CA LYS A 248 -25.49 4.31 -26.14
C LYS A 248 -24.38 3.44 -26.76
N PRO A 249 -23.13 3.96 -26.88
CA PRO A 249 -21.97 3.10 -27.01
C PRO A 249 -21.94 2.14 -25.82
N GLN A 250 -21.99 0.84 -26.10
CA GLN A 250 -21.85 -0.19 -25.08
C GLN A 250 -20.37 -0.28 -24.70
N ASN A 251 -20.09 -0.56 -23.42
CA ASN A 251 -18.73 -0.94 -23.02
C ASN A 251 -18.27 -2.13 -23.88
N PRO A 252 -16.99 -2.19 -24.30
CA PRO A 252 -16.47 -3.35 -25.02
C PRO A 252 -16.53 -4.58 -24.11
N VAL A 253 -17.57 -5.40 -24.31
CA VAL A 253 -17.69 -6.72 -23.70
C VAL A 253 -16.61 -7.60 -24.31
N CYS A 254 -15.76 -8.21 -23.49
CA CYS A 254 -14.80 -9.20 -23.94
C CYS A 254 -15.56 -10.42 -24.48
N ASP A 255 -15.52 -10.63 -25.79
CA ASP A 255 -16.31 -11.65 -26.49
C ASP A 255 -15.82 -13.08 -26.17
N PRO A 256 -16.66 -13.97 -25.61
CA PRO A 256 -16.23 -15.27 -25.14
C PRO A 256 -16.57 -16.42 -26.12
N GLU A 257 -15.71 -16.70 -27.12
CA GLU A 257 -15.43 -18.09 -27.61
C GLU A 257 -14.32 -18.24 -28.70
N GLU A 258 -13.11 -17.65 -28.54
CA GLU A 258 -11.95 -18.08 -29.36
C GLU A 258 -11.30 -19.35 -28.76
N LYS A 259 -11.76 -20.55 -29.18
CA LYS A 259 -11.21 -21.85 -28.74
C LYS A 259 -9.83 -22.11 -29.37
N LEU A 260 -8.81 -21.49 -28.81
CA LEU A 260 -7.41 -21.63 -29.22
C LEU A 260 -6.93 -23.10 -29.24
N PRO A 261 -6.13 -23.52 -30.25
CA PRO A 261 -5.65 -24.89 -30.36
C PRO A 261 -4.67 -25.26 -29.24
N ASN A 262 -4.68 -26.53 -28.83
CA ASN A 262 -3.74 -27.07 -27.85
C ASN A 262 -2.47 -27.61 -28.55
N CYS A 263 -1.40 -26.83 -28.44
CA CYS A 263 -0.13 -27.04 -29.14
C CYS A 263 0.68 -28.24 -28.62
N ASN A 264 0.27 -28.88 -27.51
CA ASN A 264 0.80 -30.18 -27.10
C ASN A 264 0.21 -31.35 -27.90
N THR A 265 -0.97 -31.16 -28.50
CA THR A 265 -1.76 -32.22 -29.17
C THR A 265 -1.92 -32.02 -30.68
N SER A 266 -1.68 -30.80 -31.16
CA SER A 266 -1.72 -30.42 -32.57
C SER A 266 -0.58 -29.43 -32.85
N TYR A 267 0.27 -29.70 -33.84
CA TYR A 267 1.43 -28.85 -34.13
C TYR A 267 1.00 -27.45 -34.59
N CYS A 268 1.28 -26.44 -33.76
CA CYS A 268 0.95 -25.04 -34.01
C CYS A 268 2.07 -24.36 -34.82
N ALA A 269 2.15 -24.66 -36.11
CA ALA A 269 3.20 -24.14 -37.00
C ALA A 269 3.41 -22.63 -36.82
N ASP A 270 2.41 -21.82 -37.14
CA ASP A 270 2.39 -20.37 -36.89
C ASP A 270 0.98 -19.94 -36.47
N GLY A 271 0.85 -18.91 -35.64
CA GLY A 271 -0.45 -18.33 -35.26
C GLY A 271 -0.61 -18.10 -33.75
N LYS A 272 -1.79 -18.38 -33.20
CA LYS A 272 -2.06 -18.37 -31.74
C LYS A 272 -2.41 -19.78 -31.24
N GLY A 273 -2.09 -20.08 -29.99
CA GLY A 273 -2.47 -21.34 -29.34
C GLY A 273 -2.28 -21.35 -27.83
N ILE A 274 -2.41 -22.55 -27.24
CA ILE A 274 -2.18 -22.84 -25.83
C ILE A 274 -1.15 -23.97 -25.72
N PHE A 275 -0.14 -23.80 -24.87
CA PHE A 275 0.82 -24.86 -24.55
C PHE A 275 0.90 -25.07 -23.04
N TYR A 276 0.61 -26.30 -22.61
CA TYR A 276 0.74 -26.77 -21.24
C TYR A 276 2.12 -27.43 -21.05
N TYR A 277 2.86 -26.97 -20.06
CA TYR A 277 4.16 -27.54 -19.67
C TYR A 277 3.95 -28.64 -18.63
N SER A 278 4.94 -29.54 -18.50
CA SER A 278 4.86 -30.74 -17.64
C SER A 278 4.88 -30.45 -16.14
N ASP A 279 5.24 -29.23 -15.73
CA ASP A 279 5.16 -28.72 -14.36
C ASP A 279 3.75 -28.26 -13.97
N GLY A 280 2.87 -28.04 -14.96
CA GLY A 280 1.54 -27.44 -14.80
C GLY A 280 1.44 -25.99 -15.30
N SER A 281 2.54 -25.38 -15.76
CA SER A 281 2.53 -24.04 -16.36
C SER A 281 1.75 -24.04 -17.68
N LYS A 282 1.12 -22.91 -18.03
CA LYS A 282 0.29 -22.76 -19.22
C LYS A 282 0.61 -21.46 -19.97
N TYR A 283 1.23 -21.58 -21.14
CA TYR A 283 1.34 -20.50 -22.11
C TYR A 283 0.06 -20.35 -22.93
N VAL A 284 -0.31 -19.11 -23.22
CA VAL A 284 -1.39 -18.70 -24.13
C VAL A 284 -0.87 -17.51 -24.94
N GLY A 285 -0.70 -17.67 -26.25
CA GLY A 285 -0.07 -16.63 -27.06
C GLY A 285 0.28 -17.08 -28.47
N GLN A 286 1.24 -16.38 -29.07
CA GLN A 286 1.70 -16.61 -30.43
C GLN A 286 2.71 -17.76 -30.54
N PHE A 287 2.78 -18.37 -31.73
CA PHE A 287 3.71 -19.44 -32.09
C PHE A 287 4.35 -19.14 -33.43
N GLU A 288 5.63 -19.53 -33.57
CA GLU A 288 6.38 -19.56 -34.82
C GLU A 288 7.16 -20.89 -34.88
N LEU A 289 7.14 -21.56 -36.03
CA LEU A 289 7.73 -22.90 -36.25
C LEU A 289 7.37 -23.98 -35.20
N GLY A 290 6.24 -23.84 -34.49
CA GLY A 290 5.80 -24.76 -33.43
C GLY A 290 6.16 -24.37 -32.00
N GLU A 291 6.98 -23.34 -31.79
CA GLU A 291 7.43 -22.90 -30.47
C GLU A 291 6.75 -21.56 -30.06
N PRO A 292 6.47 -21.33 -28.76
CA PRO A 292 6.03 -20.03 -28.24
C PRO A 292 7.00 -18.91 -28.62
N HIS A 293 6.53 -17.98 -29.44
CA HIS A 293 7.30 -16.87 -30.00
C HIS A 293 6.36 -15.66 -30.22
N GLY A 294 6.85 -14.43 -30.10
CA GLY A 294 6.01 -13.23 -30.19
C GLY A 294 5.22 -13.00 -28.90
N LYS A 295 4.06 -12.33 -28.96
CA LYS A 295 3.32 -11.95 -27.74
C LYS A 295 2.58 -13.14 -27.10
N GLY A 296 2.71 -13.26 -25.79
CA GLY A 296 1.93 -14.25 -25.03
C GLY A 296 2.06 -14.14 -23.52
N ILE A 297 1.11 -14.80 -22.86
CA ILE A 297 0.97 -14.85 -21.40
C ILE A 297 1.28 -16.27 -20.95
N CYS A 298 2.20 -16.45 -20.00
CA CYS A 298 2.36 -17.72 -19.29
C CYS A 298 1.86 -17.60 -17.86
N PHE A 299 0.99 -18.52 -17.46
CA PHE A 299 0.58 -18.73 -16.07
C PHE A 299 1.42 -19.89 -15.55
N TYR A 300 2.37 -19.63 -14.66
CA TYR A 300 3.29 -20.63 -14.14
C TYR A 300 2.64 -21.52 -13.07
N ALA A 301 3.15 -22.74 -12.92
CA ALA A 301 2.65 -23.73 -11.96
C ALA A 301 2.73 -23.29 -10.49
N ASN A 302 3.65 -22.37 -10.18
CA ASN A 302 3.78 -21.75 -8.86
C ASN A 302 2.75 -20.62 -8.60
N GLY A 303 1.98 -20.24 -9.63
CA GLY A 303 0.95 -19.21 -9.63
C GLY A 303 1.39 -17.86 -10.22
N ASP A 304 2.69 -17.67 -10.51
CA ASP A 304 3.19 -16.43 -11.12
C ASP A 304 2.64 -16.30 -12.56
N ARG A 305 2.62 -15.09 -13.12
CA ARG A 305 2.20 -14.83 -14.50
C ARG A 305 3.20 -13.93 -15.21
N TYR A 306 3.72 -14.35 -16.36
CA TYR A 306 4.42 -13.45 -17.29
C TYR A 306 3.48 -12.99 -18.41
N ASP A 307 3.55 -11.72 -18.77
CA ASP A 307 2.88 -11.12 -19.93
C ASP A 307 3.89 -10.27 -20.72
N GLY A 308 4.18 -10.61 -21.97
CA GLY A 308 5.23 -9.97 -22.77
C GLY A 308 5.51 -10.67 -24.10
N TYR A 309 6.69 -10.41 -24.67
CA TYR A 309 7.18 -11.15 -25.83
C TYR A 309 7.91 -12.44 -25.41
N TRP A 310 8.02 -13.37 -26.34
CA TRP A 310 8.62 -14.69 -26.18
C TRP A 310 9.52 -14.99 -27.36
N ASP A 311 10.57 -15.77 -27.10
CA ASP A 311 11.31 -16.51 -28.11
C ASP A 311 11.59 -17.92 -27.57
N LYS A 312 11.26 -18.96 -28.34
CA LYS A 312 11.56 -20.38 -28.08
C LYS A 312 11.27 -20.84 -26.65
N HIS A 313 10.01 -20.76 -26.25
CA HIS A 313 9.55 -21.11 -24.89
C HIS A 313 10.14 -20.25 -23.75
N ALA A 314 10.78 -19.10 -24.01
CA ALA A 314 11.34 -18.24 -22.98
C ALA A 314 10.88 -16.76 -23.12
N PRO A 315 10.67 -16.05 -21.99
CA PRO A 315 10.48 -14.59 -21.98
C PRO A 315 11.59 -13.84 -22.73
N HIS A 316 11.20 -12.95 -23.63
CA HIS A 316 12.10 -12.15 -24.48
C HIS A 316 11.53 -10.74 -24.68
N GLY A 317 12.34 -9.75 -25.08
CA GLY A 317 11.86 -8.39 -25.37
C GLY A 317 11.22 -7.72 -24.15
N GLU A 318 10.24 -6.83 -24.36
CA GLU A 318 9.52 -6.18 -23.26
C GLU A 318 8.47 -7.11 -22.63
N GLY A 319 8.43 -7.14 -21.29
CA GLY A 319 7.40 -7.89 -20.57
C GLY A 319 7.36 -7.64 -19.06
N THR A 320 6.27 -8.06 -18.44
CA THR A 320 5.98 -7.92 -17.01
C THR A 320 5.81 -9.29 -16.38
N MET A 321 6.64 -9.59 -15.38
CA MET A 321 6.39 -10.69 -14.46
C MET A 321 5.48 -10.18 -13.32
N TYR A 322 4.41 -10.91 -13.04
CA TYR A 322 3.51 -10.73 -11.91
C TYR A 322 3.72 -11.92 -10.98
N PHE A 323 4.25 -11.70 -9.79
CA PHE A 323 4.48 -12.77 -8.81
C PHE A 323 3.24 -12.98 -7.92
N VAL A 324 3.02 -14.19 -7.42
CA VAL A 324 1.95 -14.49 -6.42
C VAL A 324 2.08 -13.63 -5.16
N SER A 325 3.27 -13.14 -4.87
CA SER A 325 3.54 -12.20 -3.78
C SER A 325 2.99 -10.79 -3.99
N GLY A 326 2.36 -10.47 -5.12
CA GLY A 326 1.92 -9.12 -5.49
C GLY A 326 3.01 -8.28 -6.15
N LEU A 327 4.28 -8.69 -6.05
CA LEU A 327 5.39 -8.01 -6.73
C LEU A 327 5.18 -8.03 -8.25
N THR A 328 5.31 -6.87 -8.89
CA THR A 328 5.34 -6.75 -10.35
C THR A 328 6.72 -6.29 -10.83
N TYR A 329 7.20 -6.88 -11.91
CA TYR A 329 8.56 -6.70 -12.40
C TYR A 329 8.56 -6.53 -13.92
N VAL A 330 8.49 -5.27 -14.34
CA VAL A 330 8.59 -4.88 -15.75
C VAL A 330 10.07 -4.83 -16.15
N ALA A 331 10.43 -5.47 -17.26
CA ALA A 331 11.81 -5.52 -17.73
C ALA A 331 11.93 -5.71 -19.24
N LEU A 332 13.13 -5.48 -19.75
CA LEU A 332 13.63 -6.12 -20.97
C LEU A 332 14.20 -7.49 -20.59
N TRP A 333 13.69 -8.51 -21.26
CA TRP A 333 13.98 -9.92 -21.08
C TRP A 333 14.77 -10.46 -22.27
N ASP A 334 15.60 -11.45 -21.99
CA ASP A 334 16.36 -12.20 -22.99
C ASP A 334 16.48 -13.64 -22.49
N HIS A 335 15.82 -14.57 -23.19
CA HIS A 335 15.81 -16.00 -22.87
C HIS A 335 15.54 -16.28 -21.37
N GLY A 336 14.50 -15.64 -20.83
CA GLY A 336 14.08 -15.77 -19.43
C GLY A 336 14.88 -14.95 -18.42
N LYS A 337 15.94 -14.25 -18.83
CA LYS A 337 16.79 -13.42 -17.96
C LYS A 337 16.45 -11.94 -18.08
N VAL A 338 16.52 -11.23 -16.97
CA VAL A 338 16.38 -9.77 -16.91
C VAL A 338 17.66 -9.12 -17.43
N GLN A 339 17.60 -8.43 -18.57
CA GLN A 339 18.72 -7.63 -19.10
C GLN A 339 18.69 -6.20 -18.56
N LYS A 340 17.50 -5.63 -18.41
CA LYS A 340 17.29 -4.31 -17.81
C LYS A 340 15.94 -4.25 -17.13
N GLN A 341 15.94 -3.99 -15.82
CA GLN A 341 14.70 -3.64 -15.13
C GLN A 341 14.17 -2.32 -15.72
N LEU A 342 12.98 -2.38 -16.30
CA LEU A 342 12.24 -1.19 -16.72
C LEU A 342 11.52 -0.70 -15.47
N SER A 343 12.21 0.11 -14.67
CA SER A 343 11.62 0.68 -13.47
C SER A 343 10.37 1.46 -13.84
N ARG A 344 9.20 0.88 -13.56
CA ARG A 344 7.92 1.60 -13.56
C ARG A 344 7.85 2.50 -12.31
N LYS A 345 8.80 3.45 -12.23
CA LYS A 345 8.36 4.84 -12.20
C LYS A 345 7.44 4.97 -13.41
N GLN A 346 6.15 4.85 -13.18
CA GLN A 346 5.20 5.51 -14.06
C GLN A 346 5.56 6.98 -13.88
N GLU A 347 6.36 7.51 -14.81
CA GLU A 347 6.79 8.90 -14.75
C GLU A 347 5.50 9.71 -14.74
N PHE A 348 5.16 10.23 -13.57
CA PHE A 348 4.21 11.31 -13.49
C PHE A 348 4.88 12.48 -14.22
N ARG A 349 4.57 12.58 -15.52
CA ARG A 349 5.07 13.62 -16.40
C ARG A 349 4.42 14.92 -15.96
N LEU A 350 5.08 15.55 -15.01
CA LEU A 350 4.88 16.92 -14.57
C LEU A 350 4.52 17.75 -15.79
N ASN A 351 3.31 18.32 -15.83
CA ASN A 351 2.97 19.28 -16.87
C ASN A 351 3.94 20.48 -16.69
N PRO A 352 4.87 20.74 -17.63
CA PRO A 352 5.87 21.78 -17.46
C PRO A 352 5.26 23.19 -17.62
N ASN A 353 4.02 23.27 -18.11
CA ASN A 353 3.31 24.49 -18.47
C ASN A 353 2.15 24.76 -17.49
N ILE A 354 2.39 24.62 -16.19
CA ILE A 354 1.45 25.10 -15.16
C ILE A 354 1.81 26.55 -14.87
N GLU A 355 0.92 27.46 -15.26
CA GLU A 355 1.05 28.89 -14.95
C GLU A 355 0.70 29.15 -13.48
N ILE A 356 1.46 30.04 -12.84
CA ILE A 356 1.25 30.48 -11.46
C ILE A 356 0.25 31.64 -11.48
N ASP A 357 -0.82 31.52 -10.70
CA ASP A 357 -1.94 32.47 -10.65
C ASP A 357 -1.62 33.64 -9.71
N GLN A 358 -0.61 34.42 -10.12
CA GLN A 358 -0.08 35.58 -9.40
C GLN A 358 -1.16 36.62 -9.08
N ASN A 359 -1.41 36.89 -7.79
CA ASN A 359 -2.54 37.71 -7.40
C ASN A 359 -2.35 38.39 -6.04
N PRO A 360 -2.75 39.67 -5.87
CA PRO A 360 -2.71 40.34 -4.57
C PRO A 360 -3.74 39.82 -3.55
N GLU A 361 -4.74 39.04 -3.96
CA GLU A 361 -5.67 38.34 -3.07
C GLU A 361 -5.11 36.96 -2.69
N VAL A 362 -4.85 36.74 -1.39
CA VAL A 362 -4.43 35.44 -0.84
C VAL A 362 -5.48 34.37 -1.09
N LYS A 363 -5.09 33.25 -1.71
CA LYS A 363 -5.93 32.09 -1.96
C LYS A 363 -5.51 30.89 -1.13
N ILE A 364 -6.44 29.97 -0.98
CA ILE A 364 -6.18 28.60 -0.56
C ILE A 364 -6.29 27.70 -1.79
N TRP A 365 -5.30 26.85 -2.00
CA TRP A 365 -5.24 25.84 -3.05
C TRP A 365 -5.28 24.45 -2.40
N ALA A 366 -6.39 23.74 -2.55
CA ALA A 366 -6.71 22.58 -1.71
C ALA A 366 -6.81 21.26 -2.50
N VAL A 367 -6.20 20.21 -1.95
CA VAL A 367 -6.42 18.82 -2.38
C VAL A 367 -6.98 18.03 -1.21
N VAL A 368 -8.12 17.39 -1.43
CA VAL A 368 -8.90 16.69 -0.41
C VAL A 368 -9.09 15.24 -0.85
N VAL A 369 -8.56 14.29 -0.09
CA VAL A 369 -8.57 12.85 -0.42
C VAL A 369 -9.32 12.08 0.67
N GLY A 370 -10.23 11.20 0.28
CA GLY A 370 -11.01 10.34 1.17
C GLY A 370 -11.15 8.93 0.62
N ILE A 371 -10.68 7.92 1.34
CA ILE A 371 -10.61 6.55 0.84
C ILE A 371 -11.21 5.60 1.88
N ALA A 372 -12.37 5.03 1.56
CA ALA A 372 -13.09 4.11 2.41
C ALA A 372 -13.09 2.68 1.87
N ARG A 373 -13.28 2.46 0.56
CA ARG A 373 -13.60 1.13 -0.01
C ARG A 373 -12.42 0.43 -0.70
N TYR A 374 -11.41 0.08 0.08
CA TYR A 374 -10.25 -0.69 -0.38
C TYR A 374 -10.58 -2.14 -0.82
N GLU A 375 -9.87 -2.65 -1.84
CA GLU A 375 -9.89 -4.07 -2.25
C GLU A 375 -8.90 -4.93 -1.45
N HIS A 376 -7.69 -4.42 -1.22
CA HIS A 376 -6.58 -5.14 -0.56
C HIS A 376 -6.31 -4.73 0.90
N MET A 377 -7.21 -3.94 1.51
CA MET A 377 -7.22 -3.55 2.93
C MET A 377 -8.68 -3.58 3.44
N PRO A 378 -8.95 -3.62 4.76
CA PRO A 378 -10.32 -3.51 5.26
C PRO A 378 -10.93 -2.15 4.91
N SER A 379 -12.22 -2.11 4.61
CA SER A 379 -12.90 -0.85 4.36
C SER A 379 -12.96 0.02 5.63
N LEU A 380 -12.74 1.32 5.47
CA LEU A 380 -13.08 2.32 6.48
C LEU A 380 -14.57 2.69 6.34
N LYS A 381 -15.13 3.36 7.34
CA LYS A 381 -16.58 3.56 7.52
C LYS A 381 -17.02 4.98 7.18
N TYR A 382 -16.15 5.97 7.34
CA TYR A 382 -16.46 7.39 7.12
C TYR A 382 -15.35 8.21 6.43
N SER A 383 -14.21 7.64 6.03
CA SER A 383 -13.10 8.42 5.43
C SER A 383 -13.45 9.14 4.12
N ASP A 384 -14.42 8.62 3.36
CA ASP A 384 -15.05 9.28 2.22
C ASP A 384 -16.00 10.42 2.68
N ASP A 385 -16.85 10.14 3.67
CA ASP A 385 -17.79 11.07 4.30
C ASP A 385 -17.06 12.26 4.98
N ASP A 386 -15.90 12.03 5.59
CA ASP A 386 -15.04 13.04 6.25
C ASP A 386 -14.36 13.97 5.24
N ALA A 387 -13.78 13.40 4.18
CA ALA A 387 -13.23 14.18 3.07
C ALA A 387 -14.31 15.04 2.39
N TYR A 388 -15.52 14.49 2.18
CA TYR A 388 -16.65 15.27 1.67
C TYR A 388 -17.05 16.42 2.60
N ARG A 389 -16.99 16.24 3.93
CA ARG A 389 -17.25 17.32 4.91
C ARG A 389 -16.18 18.41 4.89
N ILE A 390 -14.90 18.05 4.71
CA ILE A 390 -13.81 19.02 4.54
C ILE A 390 -13.99 19.81 3.24
N TYR A 391 -14.27 19.13 2.12
CA TYR A 391 -14.60 19.78 0.84
C TYR A 391 -15.80 20.74 1.00
N ALA A 392 -16.89 20.28 1.61
CA ALA A 392 -18.08 21.09 1.83
C ALA A 392 -17.84 22.31 2.74
N PHE A 393 -16.92 22.22 3.70
CA PHE A 393 -16.48 23.36 4.50
C PHE A 393 -15.66 24.36 3.67
N LEU A 394 -14.66 23.91 2.90
CA LEU A 394 -13.85 24.79 2.04
C LEU A 394 -14.68 25.49 0.94
N LYS A 395 -15.76 24.84 0.48
CA LYS A 395 -16.75 25.45 -0.43
C LYS A 395 -17.72 26.43 0.26
N SER A 396 -17.83 26.45 1.59
CA SER A 396 -18.75 27.33 2.32
C SER A 396 -18.12 28.69 2.66
N PRO A 397 -18.92 29.73 2.97
CA PRO A 397 -18.41 31.06 3.30
C PRO A 397 -17.42 31.08 4.47
N GLU A 398 -17.57 30.17 5.42
CA GLU A 398 -16.73 30.05 6.61
C GLU A 398 -15.36 29.42 6.29
N GLY A 399 -15.30 28.44 5.39
CA GLY A 399 -14.06 27.82 4.93
C GLY A 399 -13.39 28.52 3.75
N GLY A 400 -13.81 29.75 3.42
CA GLY A 400 -13.17 30.60 2.41
C GLY A 400 -13.84 30.62 1.03
N ALA A 401 -14.88 29.82 0.79
CA ALA A 401 -15.65 29.75 -0.45
C ALA A 401 -14.79 29.53 -1.72
N LEU A 402 -13.89 28.53 -1.68
CA LEU A 402 -12.95 28.22 -2.76
C LEU A 402 -13.65 27.97 -4.11
N LYS A 403 -13.09 28.52 -5.19
CA LYS A 403 -13.55 28.26 -6.58
C LYS A 403 -13.20 26.85 -7.05
N ASP A 404 -13.84 26.37 -8.10
CA ASP A 404 -13.62 25.01 -8.62
C ASP A 404 -12.27 24.85 -9.33
N GLU A 405 -11.59 25.94 -9.68
CA GLU A 405 -10.17 25.91 -10.10
C GLU A 405 -9.20 25.64 -8.93
N GLN A 406 -9.59 26.02 -7.70
CA GLN A 406 -8.75 26.06 -6.50
C GLN A 406 -8.76 24.76 -5.69
N ILE A 407 -9.80 23.94 -5.82
CA ILE A 407 -9.97 22.72 -5.03
C ILE A 407 -10.08 21.47 -5.91
N ARG A 408 -9.41 20.39 -5.50
CA ARG A 408 -9.62 19.04 -6.03
C ARG A 408 -10.06 18.12 -4.91
N VAL A 409 -11.09 17.32 -5.16
CA VAL A 409 -11.56 16.29 -4.24
C VAL A 409 -11.50 14.94 -4.95
N LEU A 410 -10.91 13.94 -4.29
CA LEU A 410 -10.68 12.59 -4.82
C LEU A 410 -11.22 11.58 -3.80
N ILE A 411 -12.27 10.86 -4.17
CA ILE A 411 -12.97 9.93 -3.28
C ILE A 411 -12.95 8.52 -3.89
N ASP A 412 -12.57 7.52 -3.09
CA ASP A 412 -12.49 6.11 -3.46
C ASP A 412 -11.89 5.87 -4.86
N GLU A 413 -12.68 5.52 -5.88
CA GLU A 413 -12.26 5.24 -7.27
C GLU A 413 -11.49 6.39 -7.96
N ASP A 414 -11.64 7.63 -7.45
CA ASP A 414 -10.86 8.80 -7.87
C ASP A 414 -9.59 9.04 -7.06
N ALA A 415 -9.43 8.40 -5.91
CA ALA A 415 -8.26 8.47 -5.05
C ALA A 415 -7.15 7.46 -5.44
N THR A 416 -6.89 7.31 -6.75
CA THR A 416 -5.77 6.48 -7.24
C THR A 416 -4.42 7.19 -7.06
N ARG A 417 -3.34 6.41 -6.94
CA ARG A 417 -1.97 6.93 -6.81
C ARG A 417 -1.64 8.01 -7.83
N LEU A 418 -1.98 7.74 -9.09
CA LEU A 418 -1.73 8.65 -10.21
C LEU A 418 -2.58 9.92 -10.11
N LYS A 419 -3.90 9.81 -9.85
CA LYS A 419 -4.82 10.95 -9.73
C LYS A 419 -4.43 11.85 -8.54
N ILE A 420 -4.02 11.28 -7.41
CA ILE A 420 -3.57 12.04 -6.23
C ILE A 420 -2.31 12.84 -6.53
N LEU A 421 -1.26 12.20 -7.07
CA LEU A 421 0.00 12.89 -7.40
C LEU A 421 -0.18 13.95 -8.50
N GLN A 422 -1.06 13.70 -9.47
CA GLN A 422 -1.49 14.69 -10.47
C GLN A 422 -2.17 15.90 -9.81
N ALA A 423 -3.21 15.68 -9.00
CA ALA A 423 -3.97 16.76 -8.36
C ALA A 423 -3.09 17.62 -7.44
N LEU A 424 -2.24 17.01 -6.63
CA LEU A 424 -1.26 17.70 -5.77
C LEU A 424 -0.39 18.66 -6.60
N ASN A 425 0.21 18.16 -7.68
CA ASN A 425 1.09 18.96 -8.53
C ASN A 425 0.33 20.07 -9.29
N GLU A 426 -0.81 19.76 -9.90
CA GLU A 426 -1.60 20.70 -10.70
C GLU A 426 -2.29 21.79 -9.87
N VAL A 427 -2.56 21.53 -8.58
CA VAL A 427 -3.14 22.50 -7.65
C VAL A 427 -2.04 23.30 -6.94
N PHE A 428 -1.00 22.66 -6.41
CA PHE A 428 0.00 23.35 -5.60
C PHE A 428 1.02 24.17 -6.41
N LEU A 429 1.25 23.87 -7.69
CA LEU A 429 2.10 24.70 -8.56
C LEU A 429 1.43 25.99 -9.06
N LYS A 430 0.11 26.15 -8.89
CA LYS A 430 -0.58 27.41 -9.21
C LYS A 430 -0.38 28.50 -8.16
N ALA A 431 -0.09 28.10 -6.92
CA ALA A 431 0.05 29.00 -5.79
C ALA A 431 1.28 29.92 -5.95
N ASP A 432 1.10 31.22 -5.70
CA ASP A 432 2.23 32.16 -5.54
C ASP A 432 2.79 32.16 -4.10
N ASP A 433 3.61 33.13 -3.72
CA ASP A 433 4.24 33.20 -2.40
C ASP A 433 3.35 33.80 -1.29
N ASN A 434 2.21 34.41 -1.63
CA ASN A 434 1.20 34.91 -0.70
C ASN A 434 0.16 33.83 -0.35
N ASP A 435 -0.02 32.87 -1.26
CA ASP A 435 -1.00 31.79 -1.17
C ASP A 435 -0.68 30.71 -0.11
N VAL A 436 -1.73 29.98 0.27
CA VAL A 436 -1.68 28.79 1.12
C VAL A 436 -1.99 27.54 0.31
N VAL A 437 -1.17 26.49 0.42
CA VAL A 437 -1.54 25.15 -0.08
C VAL A 437 -2.03 24.25 1.06
N MET A 438 -3.11 23.53 0.82
CA MET A 438 -3.75 22.64 1.80
C MET A 438 -3.89 21.22 1.25
N LEU A 439 -3.39 20.24 2.00
CA LEU A 439 -3.70 18.83 1.80
C LEU A 439 -4.58 18.34 2.95
N TYR A 440 -5.71 17.73 2.65
CA TYR A 440 -6.42 16.84 3.57
C TYR A 440 -6.41 15.42 3.02
N TYR A 441 -6.11 14.44 3.86
CA TYR A 441 -6.16 13.02 3.51
C TYR A 441 -6.82 12.23 4.65
N SER A 442 -7.84 11.42 4.32
CA SER A 442 -8.36 10.36 5.19
C SER A 442 -8.37 9.02 4.46
N GLY A 443 -7.92 7.98 5.16
CA GLY A 443 -7.70 6.65 4.58
C GLY A 443 -6.74 5.82 5.44
N HIS A 444 -6.23 4.72 4.88
CA HIS A 444 -5.13 3.97 5.51
C HIS A 444 -3.76 4.58 5.19
N GLY A 445 -2.78 4.27 6.04
CA GLY A 445 -1.35 4.56 5.89
C GLY A 445 -0.49 3.44 6.50
N LEU A 446 0.78 3.39 6.11
CA LEU A 446 1.84 2.53 6.66
C LEU A 446 3.06 3.40 7.05
N GLU A 447 4.20 2.82 7.44
CA GLU A 447 5.39 3.63 7.77
C GLU A 447 5.83 4.47 6.56
N GLY A 448 5.80 5.79 6.71
CA GLY A 448 6.23 6.73 5.67
C GLY A 448 5.39 6.74 4.39
N THR A 449 4.19 6.14 4.37
CA THR A 449 3.37 5.99 3.15
C THR A 449 1.86 6.11 3.40
N PHE A 450 1.17 6.70 2.43
CA PHE A 450 -0.29 6.67 2.31
C PHE A 450 -0.73 5.53 1.36
N ILE A 451 -1.87 4.91 1.65
CA ILE A 451 -2.44 3.81 0.85
C ILE A 451 -3.56 4.35 -0.07
N PRO A 452 -3.32 4.54 -1.39
CA PRO A 452 -4.36 4.94 -2.34
C PRO A 452 -5.35 3.79 -2.62
N ILE A 453 -6.47 4.08 -3.30
CA ILE A 453 -7.52 3.08 -3.59
C ILE A 453 -6.99 1.87 -4.38
N ASP A 454 -6.06 2.12 -5.30
CA ASP A 454 -5.47 1.17 -6.23
C ASP A 454 -4.28 0.40 -5.64
N TYR A 455 -4.13 0.39 -4.30
CA TYR A 455 -3.10 -0.36 -3.61
C TYR A 455 -3.20 -1.86 -3.86
N ASP A 456 -2.19 -2.41 -4.53
CA ASP A 456 -2.02 -3.80 -4.95
C ASP A 456 -1.58 -4.77 -3.82
N GLY A 457 -1.80 -4.39 -2.57
CA GLY A 457 -1.34 -5.13 -1.40
C GLY A 457 0.18 -5.11 -1.17
N THR A 458 0.98 -4.42 -1.99
CA THR A 458 2.45 -4.42 -1.86
C THR A 458 3.18 -3.13 -2.22
N ASN A 459 3.04 -2.63 -3.46
CA ASN A 459 3.94 -1.66 -4.07
C ASN A 459 3.27 -0.32 -4.41
N ASN A 460 1.96 -0.31 -4.69
CA ASN A 460 1.27 0.87 -5.19
C ASN A 460 0.90 1.85 -4.06
N LEU A 461 1.93 2.43 -3.42
CA LEU A 461 1.87 3.34 -2.27
C LEU A 461 2.37 4.75 -2.64
N ILE A 462 1.90 5.76 -1.92
CA ILE A 462 2.39 7.16 -2.03
C ILE A 462 3.33 7.41 -0.85
N SER A 463 4.60 7.76 -1.07
CA SER A 463 5.48 8.05 0.07
C SER A 463 5.30 9.46 0.62
N HIS A 464 5.58 9.66 1.91
CA HIS A 464 5.61 10.98 2.54
C HIS A 464 6.72 11.85 1.92
N GLU A 465 7.80 11.23 1.43
CA GLU A 465 8.84 11.89 0.63
C GLU A 465 8.25 12.45 -0.68
N GLU A 466 7.46 11.70 -1.44
CA GLU A 466 6.79 12.19 -2.66
C GLU A 466 5.83 13.36 -2.37
N ILE A 467 5.06 13.30 -1.27
CA ILE A 467 4.20 14.41 -0.83
C ILE A 467 5.04 15.65 -0.49
N LYS A 468 6.13 15.48 0.26
CA LYS A 468 7.07 16.55 0.63
C LYS A 468 7.76 17.15 -0.60
N ASP A 469 8.10 16.32 -1.58
CA ASP A 469 8.71 16.73 -2.84
C ASP A 469 7.75 17.58 -3.68
N LEU A 470 6.45 17.26 -3.69
CA LEU A 470 5.43 18.07 -4.35
C LEU A 470 5.13 19.38 -3.60
N LEU A 471 5.07 19.34 -2.26
CA LEU A 471 4.91 20.54 -1.42
C LEU A 471 6.08 21.52 -1.58
N SER A 472 7.32 21.03 -1.65
CA SER A 472 8.52 21.88 -1.75
C SER A 472 8.67 22.60 -3.10
N ARG A 473 7.97 22.13 -4.14
CA ARG A 473 7.92 22.78 -5.47
C ARG A 473 6.91 23.92 -5.54
N SER A 474 5.94 23.96 -4.62
CA SER A 474 5.00 25.08 -4.51
C SER A 474 5.70 26.33 -3.98
N LYS A 475 5.36 27.51 -4.51
CA LYS A 475 5.87 28.79 -4.00
C LYS A 475 5.18 29.24 -2.72
N ALA A 476 4.03 28.65 -2.37
CA ALA A 476 3.25 28.99 -1.19
C ALA A 476 4.13 29.07 0.06
N LYS A 477 4.18 30.25 0.68
CA LYS A 477 4.94 30.48 1.92
C LYS A 477 4.37 29.67 3.09
N HIS A 478 3.10 29.31 3.02
CA HIS A 478 2.38 28.56 4.05
C HIS A 478 1.75 27.30 3.45
N LYS A 479 2.03 26.15 4.07
CA LYS A 479 1.64 24.83 3.57
C LYS A 479 1.07 24.02 4.73
N ILE A 480 -0.15 23.50 4.59
CA ILE A 480 -0.85 22.84 5.70
C ILE A 480 -1.32 21.46 5.26
N CYS A 481 -0.99 20.45 6.05
CA CYS A 481 -1.40 19.07 5.82
C CYS A 481 -2.21 18.55 7.01
N TYR A 482 -3.36 17.96 6.74
CA TYR A 482 -4.25 17.35 7.73
C TYR A 482 -4.45 15.86 7.40
N PHE A 483 -3.94 14.97 8.25
CA PHE A 483 -3.91 13.53 8.01
C PHE A 483 -4.79 12.76 9.01
N ASP A 484 -6.02 12.44 8.60
CA ASP A 484 -6.89 11.49 9.31
C ASP A 484 -6.68 10.05 8.81
N ALA A 485 -5.44 9.59 8.93
CA ALA A 485 -5.02 8.24 8.60
C ALA A 485 -4.40 7.55 9.82
N CYS A 486 -4.70 6.26 9.97
CA CYS A 486 -3.88 5.39 10.81
C CYS A 486 -2.43 5.39 10.29
N TYR A 487 -1.47 5.49 11.21
CA TYR A 487 -0.03 5.31 10.96
C TYR A 487 0.71 6.38 10.13
N SER A 488 0.28 7.64 10.14
CA SER A 488 1.08 8.76 9.62
C SER A 488 2.44 8.99 10.33
N GLY A 489 2.93 8.07 11.18
CA GLY A 489 4.22 8.16 11.87
C GLY A 489 4.88 6.87 12.39
N SER A 490 4.35 5.66 12.14
CA SER A 490 5.12 4.38 12.13
C SER A 490 4.26 3.15 11.83
N LEU A 491 4.85 2.15 11.20
CA LEU A 491 4.58 0.75 11.48
C LEU A 491 5.87 -0.06 11.30
N LEU A 492 6.34 -0.67 12.40
CA LEU A 492 7.50 -1.55 12.43
C LEU A 492 7.47 -2.62 11.32
N ALA A 493 8.23 -2.37 10.25
CA ALA A 493 8.47 -3.30 9.15
C ALA A 493 9.85 -3.11 8.46
N ALA A 494 10.64 -2.10 8.86
CA ALA A 494 11.87 -1.69 8.16
C ALA A 494 13.14 -1.73 9.03
N LYS A 495 13.37 -2.82 9.79
CA LYS A 495 14.70 -3.08 10.40
C LYS A 495 15.70 -3.65 9.40
N GLY A 496 16.05 -2.83 8.41
CA GLY A 496 17.41 -2.81 7.88
C GLY A 496 18.42 -2.37 8.95
N PRO A 497 19.72 -2.26 8.63
CA PRO A 497 20.80 -2.07 9.61
C PRO A 497 20.82 -0.70 10.35
N TYR A 498 19.81 0.16 10.19
CA TYR A 498 19.72 1.49 10.81
C TYR A 498 18.44 1.63 11.64
N SER A 499 18.49 1.30 12.93
CA SER A 499 17.31 1.37 13.81
C SER A 499 17.00 2.76 14.36
N ASN A 500 17.16 3.81 13.54
CA ASN A 500 16.98 5.21 13.92
C ASN A 500 15.75 5.87 13.26
N SER A 501 15.01 5.16 12.39
CA SER A 501 13.97 5.72 11.49
C SER A 501 12.99 6.67 12.17
N LEU A 502 12.50 6.33 13.36
CA LEU A 502 11.48 7.14 14.04
C LEU A 502 11.97 8.56 14.41
N LEU A 503 13.22 8.72 14.84
CA LEU A 503 13.74 10.05 15.16
C LEU A 503 13.97 10.85 13.87
N PHE A 504 14.54 10.19 12.86
CA PHE A 504 14.73 10.75 11.53
C PHE A 504 13.43 11.19 10.88
N PHE A 505 12.30 10.49 11.09
CA PHE A 505 11.02 10.88 10.50
C PHE A 505 10.49 12.23 11.02
N TYR A 506 10.48 12.45 12.34
CA TYR A 506 10.09 13.76 12.90
C TYR A 506 11.11 14.85 12.55
N ASP A 507 12.40 14.55 12.71
CA ASP A 507 13.53 15.41 12.29
C ASP A 507 13.49 15.74 10.79
N GLU A 508 12.89 14.89 9.95
CA GLU A 508 12.72 15.13 8.52
C GLU A 508 11.45 15.95 8.18
N LEU A 509 10.35 15.78 8.92
CA LEU A 509 9.20 16.67 8.85
C LEU A 509 9.59 18.08 9.29
N ASP A 510 10.23 18.20 10.47
CA ASP A 510 10.70 19.44 11.09
C ASP A 510 11.82 20.15 10.28
N ARG A 511 12.38 19.49 9.27
CA ARG A 511 13.30 20.07 8.26
C ARG A 511 12.62 20.46 6.95
N THR A 512 11.29 20.48 6.86
CA THR A 512 10.57 20.78 5.61
C THR A 512 10.48 22.29 5.39
N PRO A 513 11.24 22.88 4.45
CA PRO A 513 11.48 24.33 4.44
C PRO A 513 10.25 25.15 4.07
N GLY A 514 10.07 26.25 4.79
CA GLY A 514 9.15 27.31 4.39
C GLY A 514 7.71 27.01 4.79
N GLY A 515 7.44 27.10 6.10
CA GLY A 515 6.10 27.29 6.65
C GLY A 515 5.18 26.09 6.46
N THR A 516 5.68 24.86 6.64
CA THR A 516 4.94 23.62 6.43
C THR A 516 4.52 22.98 7.75
N ALA A 517 3.22 22.88 8.00
CA ALA A 517 2.64 22.25 9.19
C ALA A 517 1.93 20.92 8.84
N PHE A 518 2.25 19.85 9.56
CA PHE A 518 1.63 18.53 9.42
C PHE A 518 0.81 18.18 10.68
N LEU A 519 -0.52 18.31 10.60
CA LEU A 519 -1.46 17.90 11.64
C LEU A 519 -1.89 16.44 11.42
N MET A 520 -1.68 15.60 12.44
CA MET A 520 -1.88 14.15 12.35
C MET A 520 -2.89 13.68 13.40
N SER A 521 -3.75 12.74 13.02
CA SER A 521 -4.85 12.27 13.85
C SER A 521 -4.45 11.42 15.05
N SER A 522 -3.36 10.66 14.98
CA SER A 522 -2.89 9.79 16.06
C SER A 522 -1.36 9.76 16.19
N LYS A 523 -0.86 9.30 17.34
CA LYS A 523 0.54 8.88 17.47
C LYS A 523 0.77 7.58 16.72
N ASN A 524 2.04 7.35 16.39
CA ASN A 524 2.55 6.17 15.68
C ASN A 524 2.16 4.76 16.21
N LYS A 525 1.66 4.65 17.45
CA LYS A 525 1.20 3.39 18.10
C LYS A 525 -0.27 3.44 18.55
N GLU A 526 -1.00 4.43 18.05
CA GLU A 526 -2.41 4.72 18.31
C GLU A 526 -3.14 4.71 16.95
N PHE A 527 -4.37 4.20 16.94
CA PHE A 527 -5.20 4.20 15.73
C PHE A 527 -5.90 5.56 15.63
N SER A 528 -6.19 6.03 14.41
CA SER A 528 -7.32 6.95 14.26
C SER A 528 -8.62 6.16 14.44
N LEU A 529 -9.60 6.78 15.09
CA LEU A 529 -10.86 6.15 15.43
C LEU A 529 -12.02 6.82 14.70
N GLU A 530 -12.99 6.00 14.34
CA GLU A 530 -14.27 6.37 13.77
C GLU A 530 -15.37 6.13 14.82
N ASP A 531 -16.41 6.96 14.85
CA ASP A 531 -17.48 6.85 15.85
C ASP A 531 -18.87 6.65 15.22
N GLY A 532 -19.58 5.63 15.70
CA GLY A 532 -20.93 5.27 15.25
C GLY A 532 -21.98 6.36 15.39
N GLY A 533 -21.91 7.17 16.44
CA GLY A 533 -22.84 8.27 16.75
C GLY A 533 -22.44 9.61 16.10
N LEU A 534 -21.15 9.90 15.99
CA LEU A 534 -20.67 11.09 15.26
C LEU A 534 -20.82 10.92 13.74
N ARG A 535 -20.80 9.68 13.23
CA ARG A 535 -20.78 9.35 11.80
C ARG A 535 -19.62 10.03 11.04
N GLN A 536 -18.46 10.06 11.67
CA GLN A 536 -17.23 10.73 11.26
C GLN A 536 -16.02 10.04 11.91
N GLY A 537 -14.84 10.24 11.35
CA GLY A 537 -13.55 10.13 12.04
C GLY A 537 -13.47 11.14 13.18
N ILE A 538 -13.01 10.70 14.35
CA ILE A 538 -13.06 11.52 15.58
C ILE A 538 -12.11 12.72 15.48
N PHE A 539 -10.97 12.58 14.79
CA PHE A 539 -10.09 13.72 14.49
C PHE A 539 -10.75 14.69 13.52
N SER A 540 -11.23 14.23 12.35
CA SER A 540 -11.89 15.08 11.35
C SER A 540 -13.09 15.85 11.91
N HIS A 541 -13.89 15.21 12.77
CA HIS A 541 -14.99 15.85 13.48
C HIS A 541 -14.56 17.06 14.31
N PHE A 542 -13.47 16.94 15.07
CA PHE A 542 -12.95 18.05 15.88
C PHE A 542 -12.11 19.04 15.06
N LEU A 543 -11.43 18.60 14.00
CA LEU A 543 -10.73 19.47 13.05
C LEU A 543 -11.72 20.47 12.42
N ILE A 544 -12.84 20.00 11.89
CA ILE A 544 -13.89 20.83 11.29
C ILE A 544 -14.52 21.77 12.33
N LYS A 545 -14.73 21.32 13.57
CA LYS A 545 -15.25 22.19 14.64
C LYS A 545 -14.26 23.29 15.04
N GLY A 546 -12.98 22.97 15.14
CA GLY A 546 -11.93 23.94 15.42
C GLY A 546 -11.87 25.01 14.34
N LEU A 547 -11.79 24.59 13.07
CA LEU A 547 -11.79 25.46 11.89
C LEU A 547 -13.06 26.32 11.75
N LYS A 548 -14.20 25.87 12.31
CA LYS A 548 -15.46 26.66 12.42
C LYS A 548 -15.52 27.58 13.64
N GLY A 549 -14.38 27.92 14.24
CA GLY A 549 -14.29 28.89 15.33
C GLY A 549 -14.33 28.33 16.75
N GLN A 550 -14.49 27.01 16.95
CA GLN A 550 -14.40 26.46 18.31
C GLN A 550 -12.96 26.42 18.84
N ALA A 551 -11.97 26.67 17.98
CA ALA A 551 -10.57 26.85 18.34
C ALA A 551 -10.17 28.32 18.56
N ASP A 552 -11.01 29.32 18.27
CA ASP A 552 -10.73 30.74 18.54
C ASP A 552 -10.83 30.98 20.07
N VAL A 553 -9.70 30.91 20.78
CA VAL A 553 -9.66 30.89 22.26
C VAL A 553 -9.53 32.29 22.84
N ASP A 554 -8.83 33.20 22.17
CA ASP A 554 -8.72 34.61 22.58
C ASP A 554 -9.84 35.50 22.02
N VAL A 555 -10.68 34.94 21.11
CA VAL A 555 -11.81 35.60 20.45
C VAL A 555 -11.37 36.73 19.50
N ASN A 556 -10.16 36.64 18.92
CA ASN A 556 -9.65 37.59 17.94
C ASN A 556 -10.27 37.40 16.53
N LYS A 557 -11.02 36.31 16.29
CA LYS A 557 -11.61 35.89 15.01
C LYS A 557 -10.65 35.28 13.99
N THR A 558 -9.39 35.05 14.36
CA THR A 558 -8.40 34.32 13.55
C THR A 558 -7.95 33.09 14.31
N ILE A 559 -8.18 31.92 13.72
CA ILE A 559 -7.75 30.65 14.29
C ILE A 559 -6.31 30.41 13.85
N THR A 560 -5.37 30.34 14.80
CA THR A 560 -3.99 29.96 14.52
C THR A 560 -3.82 28.44 14.40
N ILE A 561 -2.76 27.97 13.72
CA ILE A 561 -2.42 26.55 13.65
C ILE A 561 -2.21 25.95 15.05
N LYS A 562 -1.65 26.73 15.99
CA LYS A 562 -1.49 26.35 17.40
C LYS A 562 -2.81 26.14 18.11
N GLU A 563 -3.72 27.11 18.05
CA GLU A 563 -5.04 27.02 18.66
C GLU A 563 -5.85 25.85 18.11
N LEU A 564 -5.81 25.65 16.78
CA LEU A 564 -6.44 24.50 16.13
C LEU A 564 -5.85 23.18 16.66
N PHE A 565 -4.52 23.09 16.77
CA PHE A 565 -3.87 21.91 17.34
C PHE A 565 -4.28 21.68 18.80
N GLU A 566 -4.22 22.70 19.67
CA GLU A 566 -4.56 22.58 21.09
C GLU A 566 -6.03 22.18 21.29
N TYR A 567 -6.95 22.78 20.53
CA TYR A 567 -8.37 22.39 20.51
C TYR A 567 -8.54 20.93 20.07
N VAL A 568 -7.99 20.53 18.93
CA VAL A 568 -8.16 19.17 18.37
C VAL A 568 -7.52 18.14 19.30
N TYR A 569 -6.31 18.39 19.78
CA TYR A 569 -5.57 17.54 20.70
C TYR A 569 -6.34 17.29 22.00
N LYS A 570 -6.87 18.36 22.61
CA LYS A 570 -7.70 18.27 23.82
C LYS A 570 -8.96 17.46 23.55
N ASN A 571 -9.77 17.85 22.56
CA ASN A 571 -11.09 17.26 22.36
C ASN A 571 -11.01 15.79 21.91
N VAL A 572 -10.10 15.43 21.01
CA VAL A 572 -9.90 14.03 20.58
C VAL A 572 -9.42 13.17 21.75
N ARG A 573 -8.47 13.64 22.56
CA ARG A 573 -8.01 12.89 23.75
C ARG A 573 -9.09 12.76 24.82
N GLU A 574 -9.87 13.82 25.05
CA GLU A 574 -10.99 13.77 26.00
C GLU A 574 -12.06 12.81 25.52
N TYR A 575 -12.50 12.89 24.26
CA TYR A 575 -13.54 12.03 23.69
C TYR A 575 -13.12 10.55 23.70
N THR A 576 -11.93 10.23 23.18
CA THR A 576 -11.42 8.86 23.08
C THR A 576 -10.86 8.30 24.40
N GLY A 577 -10.96 9.02 25.52
CA GLY A 577 -10.44 8.58 26.81
C GLY A 577 -8.90 8.43 26.84
N ASN A 578 -8.18 9.18 26.01
CA ASN A 578 -6.74 9.08 25.73
C ASN A 578 -6.32 7.82 24.95
N VAL A 579 -7.21 7.26 24.12
CA VAL A 579 -6.82 6.23 23.13
C VAL A 579 -6.11 6.85 21.92
N GLN A 580 -6.58 8.00 21.46
CA GLN A 580 -6.06 8.71 20.30
C GLN A 580 -5.50 10.07 20.73
N SER A 581 -4.23 10.32 20.45
CA SER A 581 -3.55 11.59 20.66
C SER A 581 -3.14 12.19 19.30
N PRO A 582 -3.76 13.29 18.85
CA PRO A 582 -3.27 14.03 17.70
C PRO A 582 -1.81 14.49 17.87
N MET A 583 -1.17 14.84 16.76
CA MET A 583 0.19 15.39 16.72
C MET A 583 0.29 16.55 15.73
N ILE A 584 1.32 17.37 15.90
CA ILE A 584 1.79 18.37 14.93
C ILE A 584 3.30 18.19 14.73
N ALA A 585 3.80 18.44 13.53
CA ALA A 585 5.22 18.43 13.15
C ALA A 585 5.48 19.37 11.97
N GLY A 586 6.73 19.74 11.71
CA GLY A 586 7.15 20.62 10.61
C GLY A 586 7.81 21.94 11.03
N ASP A 587 8.43 22.63 10.07
CA ASP A 587 8.92 24.01 10.20
C ASP A 587 7.79 24.99 9.84
N TYR A 588 7.06 25.49 10.85
CA TYR A 588 5.94 26.42 10.70
C TYR A 588 5.93 27.48 11.81
N ASP A 589 5.28 28.62 11.53
CA ASP A 589 4.95 29.61 12.55
C ASP A 589 3.70 29.14 13.32
N GLU A 590 3.79 29.02 14.64
CA GLU A 590 2.67 28.69 15.53
C GLU A 590 1.47 29.65 15.36
N HIS A 591 1.71 30.88 14.91
CA HIS A 591 0.72 31.94 14.70
C HIS A 591 0.19 31.99 13.26
N MET A 592 0.56 31.04 12.39
CA MET A 592 0.02 30.93 11.04
C MET A 592 -1.52 30.88 11.09
N PRO A 593 -2.26 31.76 10.39
CA PRO A 593 -3.71 31.72 10.34
C PRO A 593 -4.18 30.55 9.49
N VAL A 594 -5.12 29.75 10.01
CA VAL A 594 -5.66 28.55 9.36
C VAL A 594 -7.19 28.54 9.22
N GLY A 595 -7.85 29.54 9.79
CA GLY A 595 -9.30 29.77 9.63
C GLY A 595 -9.69 31.14 10.20
N PHE A 596 -10.89 31.62 9.84
CA PHE A 596 -11.41 32.91 10.30
C PHE A 596 -12.87 32.80 10.74
N VAL A 597 -13.18 33.37 11.91
CA VAL A 597 -14.54 33.41 12.44
C VAL A 597 -15.26 34.64 11.90
N ARG A 598 -16.02 34.45 10.83
CA ARG A 598 -16.93 35.49 10.32
C ARG A 598 -18.01 35.77 11.37
N ALA A 599 -18.43 37.03 11.48
CA ALA A 599 -19.58 37.41 12.30
C ALA A 599 -20.88 37.15 11.52
N ASP A 600 -21.93 36.77 12.26
CA ASP A 600 -23.32 36.68 11.78
C ASP A 600 -23.90 38.05 11.38
#